data_AF-A0A3E4V847-F1
#
_entry.id   AF-A0A3E4V847-F1
#
_cell.length_a   1.000
_cell.length_b   1.000
_cell.length_c   1.000
_cell.angle_alpha   90.00
_cell.angle_beta   90.00
_cell.angle_gamma   90.00
#
_symmetry.space_group_name_H-M   'P 1'
#
loop_
_entity.id
_entity.type
_entity.pdbx_description
1 polymer ?
#
loop_
_entity_poly.entity_id
_entity_poly.type
_entity_poly.pdbx_seq_one_letter_code
_entity_poly.pdbx_strand_id
1 'polypeptide(L)'
;MKKFKWKEFKNKYNKIAVYCKTEEEAKDFCKQMHEHGMKWCNGKSYLKNTNYMRNEGTCYCGNGEYSTRDFAEKYNYKILEWSDYMNKEFTKSDLKSGMVVEYNDNYFGKRLVIGGFLIGEDGYSDLGDYNENLKNVASGLEIVRVYKIKRMGKFSSIMKNHNLELIWERKEPKKMTVEEMRQKLEELTGEEIEVTA
;
A
#
# COMPACT_ATOMS: atom_id res chain seq x y z
N MET A 1 1.18 -6.39 -5.89
CA MET A 1 -0.06 -5.65 -6.15
C MET A 1 -0.71 -6.16 -7.42
N LYS A 2 -2.00 -6.52 -7.38
CA LYS A 2 -2.75 -6.92 -8.59
C LYS A 2 -3.26 -5.68 -9.31
N LYS A 3 -3.36 -5.73 -10.64
CA LYS A 3 -4.01 -4.66 -11.42
C LYS A 3 -5.53 -4.79 -11.27
N PHE A 4 -6.20 -3.75 -10.76
CA PHE A 4 -7.66 -3.75 -10.66
C PHE A 4 -8.32 -3.50 -12.01
N LYS A 5 -9.35 -4.27 -12.35
CA LYS A 5 -10.02 -4.23 -13.65
C LYS A 5 -11.32 -3.45 -13.58
N TRP A 6 -11.24 -2.12 -13.64
CA TRP A 6 -12.39 -1.21 -13.50
C TRP A 6 -13.54 -1.46 -14.48
N LYS A 7 -13.25 -1.78 -15.75
CA LYS A 7 -14.29 -2.08 -16.75
C LYS A 7 -15.09 -3.34 -16.37
N GLU A 8 -14.42 -4.36 -15.84
CA GLU A 8 -15.10 -5.58 -15.36
C GLU A 8 -15.93 -5.28 -14.11
N PHE A 9 -15.39 -4.49 -13.17
CA PHE A 9 -16.10 -4.12 -11.95
C PHE A 9 -17.38 -3.30 -12.21
N LYS A 10 -17.33 -2.32 -13.13
CA LYS A 10 -18.48 -1.47 -13.47
C LYS A 10 -19.64 -2.22 -14.14
N ASN A 11 -19.36 -3.37 -14.75
CA ASN A 11 -20.40 -4.16 -15.40
C ASN A 11 -21.23 -4.89 -14.33
N LYS A 12 -22.46 -4.42 -14.10
CA LYS A 12 -23.41 -4.99 -13.12
C LYS A 12 -23.68 -6.49 -13.30
N TYR A 13 -23.53 -7.03 -14.52
CA TYR A 13 -23.76 -8.45 -14.81
C TYR A 13 -22.63 -9.36 -14.31
N ASN A 14 -21.44 -8.79 -14.05
CA ASN A 14 -20.30 -9.56 -13.57
C ASN A 14 -20.41 -9.94 -12.09
N LYS A 15 -21.37 -9.36 -11.34
CA LYS A 15 -21.58 -9.60 -9.90
C LYS A 15 -20.27 -9.57 -9.11
N ILE A 16 -19.48 -8.51 -9.26
CA ILE A 16 -18.24 -8.32 -8.51
C ILE A 16 -18.54 -7.45 -7.29
N ALA A 17 -18.10 -7.91 -6.13
CA ALA A 17 -18.11 -7.14 -4.89
C ALA A 17 -16.67 -6.94 -4.41
N VAL A 18 -16.30 -5.71 -4.06
CA VAL A 18 -14.98 -5.41 -3.49
C VAL A 18 -15.13 -5.27 -1.98
N TYR A 19 -14.51 -6.18 -1.24
CA TYR A 19 -14.55 -6.21 0.21
C TYR A 19 -13.40 -5.37 0.80
N CYS A 20 -13.76 -4.44 1.67
CA CYS A 20 -12.85 -3.63 2.47
C CYS A 20 -13.00 -4.04 3.94
N LYS A 21 -11.89 -4.47 4.56
CA LYS A 21 -11.81 -4.91 5.96
C LYS A 21 -11.67 -3.79 6.96
N THR A 22 -11.21 -2.62 6.50
CA THR A 22 -10.91 -1.46 7.33
C THR A 22 -11.56 -0.21 6.77
N GLU A 23 -11.75 0.79 7.63
CA GLU A 23 -12.27 2.09 7.21
C GLU A 23 -11.28 2.79 6.25
N GLU A 24 -9.98 2.52 6.36
CA GLU A 24 -8.93 3.01 5.46
C GLU A 24 -9.07 2.42 4.05
N GLU A 25 -9.22 1.10 3.95
CA GLU A 25 -9.48 0.42 2.67
C GLU A 25 -10.75 0.95 2.01
N ALA A 26 -11.81 1.15 2.80
CA ALA A 26 -13.06 1.70 2.32
C ALA A 26 -12.92 3.15 1.80
N LYS A 27 -12.17 4.00 2.51
CA LYS A 27 -11.88 5.38 2.08
C LYS A 27 -11.10 5.39 0.78
N ASP A 28 -10.06 4.58 0.67
CA ASP A 28 -9.25 4.45 -0.54
C ASP A 28 -10.08 3.96 -1.72
N PHE A 29 -10.85 2.87 -1.54
CA PHE A 29 -11.68 2.33 -2.61
C PHE A 29 -12.78 3.30 -3.06
N CYS A 30 -13.45 3.97 -2.12
CA CYS A 30 -14.46 4.99 -2.42
C CYS A 30 -13.87 6.16 -3.21
N LYS A 31 -12.66 6.62 -2.86
CA LYS A 31 -11.93 7.63 -3.62
C LYS A 31 -11.63 7.13 -5.04
N GLN A 32 -11.14 5.90 -5.18
CA GLN A 32 -10.87 5.30 -6.50
C GLN A 32 -12.15 5.17 -7.36
N MET A 33 -13.28 4.76 -6.79
CA MET A 33 -14.56 4.72 -7.49
C MET A 33 -14.97 6.13 -8.00
N HIS A 34 -14.78 7.16 -7.17
CA HIS A 34 -15.04 8.54 -7.54
C HIS A 34 -14.15 9.03 -8.69
N GLU A 35 -12.84 8.78 -8.62
CA GLU A 35 -11.88 9.11 -9.69
C GLU A 35 -12.23 8.42 -11.01
N HIS A 36 -12.85 7.23 -10.94
CA HIS A 36 -13.37 6.50 -12.11
C HIS A 36 -14.78 6.95 -12.53
N GLY A 37 -15.28 8.10 -12.04
CA GLY A 37 -16.55 8.70 -12.43
C GLY A 37 -17.80 7.98 -11.91
N MET A 38 -17.65 7.10 -10.93
CA MET A 38 -18.79 6.38 -10.34
C MET A 38 -19.44 7.21 -9.24
N LYS A 39 -20.71 6.91 -8.93
CA LYS A 39 -21.47 7.51 -7.82
C LYS A 39 -22.27 6.43 -7.09
N TRP A 40 -22.72 6.74 -5.88
CA TRP A 40 -23.73 5.93 -5.19
C TRP A 40 -25.01 5.83 -6.04
N CYS A 41 -25.82 4.79 -5.84
CA CYS A 41 -27.08 4.60 -6.55
C CYS A 41 -28.05 5.80 -6.45
N ASN A 42 -27.96 6.58 -5.37
CA ASN A 42 -28.71 7.82 -5.14
C ASN A 42 -28.07 9.08 -5.77
N GLY A 43 -27.03 8.92 -6.58
CA GLY A 43 -26.32 10.00 -7.25
C GLY A 43 -25.34 10.80 -6.38
N LYS A 44 -25.19 10.48 -5.09
CA LYS A 44 -24.25 11.16 -4.20
C LYS A 44 -22.80 10.73 -4.47
N SER A 45 -21.86 11.62 -4.14
CA SER A 45 -20.42 11.35 -4.21
C SER A 45 -19.96 10.39 -3.11
N TYR A 46 -19.00 9.52 -3.45
CA TYR A 46 -18.31 8.63 -2.53
C TYR A 46 -17.43 9.37 -1.51
N LEU A 47 -16.98 10.59 -1.82
CA LEU A 47 -16.08 11.36 -0.95
C LEU A 47 -16.74 11.86 0.34
N LYS A 48 -18.08 11.98 0.36
CA LYS A 48 -18.81 12.49 1.52
C LYS A 48 -19.05 11.43 2.59
N ASN A 49 -19.28 10.18 2.17
CA ASN A 49 -19.55 9.06 3.07
C ASN A 49 -19.22 7.74 2.36
N THR A 50 -18.43 6.89 3.03
CA THR A 50 -18.01 5.58 2.56
C THR A 50 -19.01 4.47 2.88
N ASN A 51 -19.99 4.73 3.75
CA ASN A 51 -20.93 3.73 4.27
C ASN A 51 -20.26 2.48 4.87
N TYR A 52 -19.05 2.66 5.44
CA TYR A 52 -18.28 1.57 6.02
C TYR A 52 -18.90 1.04 7.32
N MET A 53 -19.15 -0.26 7.37
CA MET A 53 -19.71 -0.99 8.51
C MET A 53 -18.60 -1.55 9.39
N ARG A 54 -18.25 -0.82 10.46
CA ARG A 54 -17.06 -1.05 11.30
C ARG A 54 -16.82 -2.48 11.78
N ASN A 55 -17.87 -3.24 12.10
CA ASN A 55 -17.76 -4.54 12.73
C ASN A 55 -17.55 -5.70 11.75
N GLU A 56 -17.98 -5.56 10.49
CA GLU A 56 -18.02 -6.67 9.52
C GLU A 56 -17.19 -6.39 8.25
N GLY A 57 -16.65 -5.18 8.12
CA GLY A 57 -16.15 -4.67 6.86
C GLY A 57 -17.30 -4.34 5.90
N THR A 58 -17.00 -4.04 4.64
CA THR A 58 -18.03 -3.66 3.67
C THR A 58 -17.68 -4.12 2.27
N CYS A 59 -18.66 -4.74 1.60
CA CYS A 59 -18.62 -5.06 0.19
C CYS A 59 -19.20 -3.90 -0.62
N TYR A 60 -18.47 -3.44 -1.64
CA TYR A 60 -18.90 -2.39 -2.57
C TYR A 60 -19.13 -2.97 -3.96
N CYS A 61 -20.23 -2.60 -4.60
CA CYS A 61 -20.66 -3.15 -5.88
C CYS A 61 -20.62 -2.09 -7.00
N GLY A 62 -20.40 -2.55 -8.24
CA GLY A 62 -20.23 -1.66 -9.39
C GLY A 62 -21.45 -0.80 -9.77
N ASN A 63 -22.63 -1.13 -9.23
CA ASN A 63 -23.87 -0.36 -9.36
C ASN A 63 -24.02 0.77 -8.33
N GLY A 64 -23.02 0.98 -7.47
CA GLY A 64 -23.07 1.99 -6.42
C GLY A 64 -23.93 1.58 -5.24
N GLU A 65 -23.93 0.29 -4.92
CA GLU A 65 -24.49 -0.28 -3.69
C GLU A 65 -23.37 -0.80 -2.78
N TYR A 66 -23.70 -1.01 -1.51
CA TYR A 66 -22.83 -1.62 -0.54
C TYR A 66 -23.61 -2.65 0.30
N SER A 67 -22.91 -3.66 0.80
CA SER A 67 -23.51 -4.76 1.55
C SER A 67 -22.51 -5.42 2.49
N THR A 68 -22.99 -6.35 3.32
CA THR A 68 -22.14 -7.20 4.14
C THR A 68 -21.49 -8.29 3.29
N ARG A 69 -20.41 -8.90 3.79
CA ARG A 69 -19.76 -10.02 3.13
C ARG A 69 -20.71 -11.20 2.95
N ASP A 70 -21.44 -11.56 4.00
CA ASP A 70 -22.43 -12.64 3.99
C ASP A 70 -23.50 -12.47 2.92
N PHE A 71 -23.95 -11.22 2.70
CA PHE A 71 -24.88 -10.92 1.62
C PHE A 71 -24.23 -11.18 0.26
N ALA A 72 -23.02 -10.65 0.02
CA ALA A 72 -22.32 -10.87 -1.25
C ALA A 72 -22.12 -12.37 -1.53
N GLU A 73 -21.75 -13.16 -0.53
CA GLU A 73 -21.59 -14.62 -0.62
C GLU A 73 -22.93 -15.30 -0.93
N LYS A 74 -23.99 -14.98 -0.19
CA LYS A 74 -25.35 -15.53 -0.40
C LYS A 74 -25.88 -15.31 -1.82
N TYR A 75 -25.54 -14.18 -2.44
CA TYR A 75 -25.98 -13.83 -3.79
C TYR A 75 -24.95 -14.17 -4.88
N ASN A 76 -23.94 -14.99 -4.55
CA ASN A 76 -22.89 -15.50 -5.45
C ASN A 76 -22.11 -14.38 -6.16
N TYR A 77 -21.77 -13.32 -5.44
CA TYR A 77 -20.83 -12.32 -5.94
C TYR A 77 -19.41 -12.87 -5.92
N LYS A 78 -18.63 -12.51 -6.94
CA LYS A 78 -17.18 -12.68 -6.91
C LYS A 78 -16.59 -11.61 -5.98
N ILE A 79 -16.14 -12.04 -4.81
CA ILE A 79 -15.55 -11.16 -3.81
C ILE A 79 -14.06 -10.94 -4.12
N LEU A 80 -13.68 -9.67 -4.22
CA LEU A 80 -12.30 -9.22 -4.36
C LEU A 80 -11.88 -8.48 -3.10
N GLU A 81 -10.75 -8.85 -2.51
CA GLU A 81 -10.20 -8.20 -1.32
C GLU A 81 -9.50 -6.89 -1.75
N TRP A 82 -9.95 -5.72 -1.27
CA TRP A 82 -9.37 -4.44 -1.72
C TRP A 82 -7.88 -4.33 -1.37
N SER A 83 -7.46 -4.93 -0.25
CA SER A 83 -6.05 -5.04 0.16
C SER A 83 -5.12 -5.63 -0.93
N ASP A 84 -5.64 -6.45 -1.85
CA ASP A 84 -4.85 -7.02 -2.94
C ASP A 84 -4.48 -5.98 -4.04
N TYR A 85 -5.21 -4.86 -4.06
CA TYR A 85 -5.17 -3.81 -5.07
C TYR A 85 -4.79 -2.44 -4.52
N MET A 86 -5.06 -2.20 -3.24
CA MET A 86 -4.70 -0.97 -2.54
C MET A 86 -3.18 -0.82 -2.51
N ASN A 87 -2.69 0.29 -3.04
CA ASN A 87 -1.29 0.65 -2.97
C ASN A 87 -1.06 1.37 -1.63
N LYS A 88 -1.10 0.61 -0.53
CA LYS A 88 -0.74 1.16 0.78
C LYS A 88 0.75 1.49 0.75
N GLU A 89 1.11 2.74 1.04
CA GLU A 89 2.50 3.07 1.32
C GLU A 89 2.94 2.26 2.53
N PHE A 90 4.02 1.50 2.40
CA PHE A 90 4.55 0.73 3.51
C PHE A 90 5.31 1.70 4.43
N THR A 91 4.87 1.77 5.67
CA THR A 91 5.36 2.72 6.66
C THR A 91 6.08 2.01 7.81
N LYS A 92 6.67 2.78 8.72
CA LYS A 92 7.23 2.24 9.97
C LYS A 92 6.20 1.45 10.75
N SER A 93 4.95 1.92 10.82
CA SER A 93 3.86 1.24 11.51
C SER A 93 3.52 -0.16 10.95
N ASP A 94 3.90 -0.44 9.70
CA ASP A 94 3.67 -1.75 9.07
C ASP A 94 4.73 -2.79 9.45
N LEU A 95 5.86 -2.39 10.05
CA LEU A 95 6.88 -3.29 10.55
C LEU A 95 6.37 -4.08 11.76
N LYS A 96 6.55 -5.40 11.71
CA LYS A 96 6.14 -6.32 12.78
C LYS A 96 7.29 -7.22 13.18
N SER A 97 7.27 -7.64 14.44
CA SER A 97 8.25 -8.61 14.95
C SER A 97 8.29 -9.86 14.05
N GLY A 98 9.50 -10.32 13.72
CA GLY A 98 9.73 -11.44 12.81
C GLY A 98 9.87 -11.05 11.33
N MET A 99 9.66 -9.78 10.96
CA MET A 99 10.07 -9.25 9.66
C MET A 99 11.58 -9.00 9.64
N VAL A 100 12.18 -9.05 8.45
CA VAL A 100 13.60 -8.73 8.24
C VAL A 100 13.70 -7.50 7.35
N VAL A 101 14.56 -6.55 7.70
CA VAL A 101 14.79 -5.32 6.94
C VAL A 101 16.21 -5.27 6.39
N GLU A 102 16.39 -4.55 5.30
CA GLU A 102 17.68 -4.28 4.68
C GLU A 102 17.82 -2.77 4.46
N TYR A 103 19.00 -2.24 4.75
CA TYR A 103 19.31 -0.83 4.59
C TYR A 103 19.81 -0.51 3.17
N ASN A 104 19.83 0.79 2.83
CA ASN A 104 20.49 1.31 1.63
C ASN A 104 22.01 1.09 1.62
N ASP A 105 22.62 0.84 2.79
CA ASP A 105 24.03 0.51 2.94
C ASP A 105 24.21 -0.97 3.32
N ASN A 106 24.87 -1.72 2.43
CA ASN A 106 25.10 -3.15 2.57
C ASN A 106 26.09 -3.51 3.70
N TYR A 107 26.84 -2.53 4.23
CA TYR A 107 27.79 -2.74 5.32
C TYR A 107 27.09 -3.30 6.58
N PHE A 108 25.91 -2.80 6.89
CA PHE A 108 25.17 -3.11 8.12
C PHE A 108 24.39 -4.43 8.08
N GLY A 109 24.40 -5.14 6.95
CA GLY A 109 23.66 -6.39 6.77
C GLY A 109 22.14 -6.25 6.96
N LYS A 110 21.45 -7.40 7.07
CA LYS A 110 20.00 -7.47 7.34
C LYS A 110 19.72 -7.43 8.84
N ARG A 111 18.59 -6.83 9.22
CA ARG A 111 18.13 -6.73 10.62
C ARG A 111 16.81 -7.42 10.83
N LEU A 112 16.66 -8.13 11.95
CA LEU A 112 15.41 -8.70 12.41
C LEU A 112 14.64 -7.65 13.23
N VAL A 113 13.37 -7.45 12.91
CA VAL A 113 12.47 -6.62 13.71
C VAL A 113 12.05 -7.42 14.94
N ILE A 114 12.30 -6.89 16.14
CA ILE A 114 11.81 -7.45 17.41
C ILE A 114 11.32 -6.30 18.30
N GLY A 115 10.03 -6.28 18.62
CA GLY A 115 9.41 -5.17 19.32
C GLY A 115 9.65 -3.85 18.58
N GLY A 116 10.21 -2.87 19.28
CA GLY A 116 10.63 -1.57 18.74
C GLY A 116 12.09 -1.51 18.29
N PHE A 117 12.75 -2.65 18.03
CA PHE A 117 14.18 -2.69 17.71
C PHE A 117 14.48 -3.43 16.39
N LEU A 118 15.57 -3.03 15.75
CA LEU A 118 16.16 -3.67 14.58
C LEU A 118 17.48 -4.36 14.99
N ILE A 119 17.53 -5.68 15.01
CA ILE A 119 18.65 -6.46 15.57
C ILE A 119 19.45 -7.15 14.45
N GLY A 120 20.76 -6.99 14.45
CA GLY A 120 21.70 -7.65 13.54
C GLY A 120 22.89 -8.28 14.30
N GLU A 121 23.80 -8.92 13.56
CA GLU A 121 24.97 -9.59 14.16
C GLU A 121 25.97 -8.59 14.80
N ASP A 122 26.02 -7.37 14.28
CA ASP A 122 26.89 -6.26 14.68
C ASP A 122 26.23 -5.28 15.67
N GLY A 123 24.99 -5.53 16.10
CA GLY A 123 24.31 -4.69 17.11
C GLY A 123 22.83 -4.47 16.86
N TYR A 124 22.29 -3.38 17.38
CA TYR A 124 20.88 -3.02 17.27
C TYR A 124 20.67 -1.54 16.94
N SER A 125 19.46 -1.21 16.46
CA SER A 125 18.99 0.16 16.29
C SER A 125 17.57 0.30 16.87
N ASP A 126 17.25 1.47 17.42
CA ASP A 126 15.91 1.79 17.90
C ASP A 126 15.03 2.18 16.71
N LEU A 127 13.84 1.57 16.60
CA LEU A 127 12.89 1.91 15.55
C LEU A 127 12.26 3.30 15.78
N GLY A 128 12.32 3.82 17.01
CA GLY A 128 11.99 5.20 17.37
C GLY A 128 12.83 6.24 16.63
N ASP A 129 14.06 5.90 16.24
CA ASP A 129 14.94 6.78 15.45
C ASP A 129 14.54 6.86 13.96
N TYR A 130 13.53 6.11 13.54
CA TYR A 130 13.03 6.13 12.16
C TYR A 130 11.71 6.89 12.07
N ASN A 131 11.54 7.65 11.00
CA ASN A 131 10.26 8.26 10.67
C ASN A 131 9.32 7.25 9.98
N GLU A 132 8.06 7.64 9.74
CA GLU A 132 7.08 6.76 9.07
C GLU A 132 7.49 6.36 7.64
N ASN A 133 8.36 7.14 7.00
CA ASN A 133 8.91 6.84 5.67
C ASN A 133 10.13 5.91 5.73
N LEU A 134 10.37 5.27 6.88
CA LEU A 134 11.44 4.30 7.12
C LEU A 134 12.86 4.88 6.90
N LYS A 135 13.03 6.17 7.16
CA LYS A 135 14.34 6.84 7.15
C LYS A 135 14.75 7.15 8.58
N ASN A 136 16.00 6.85 8.92
CA ASN A 136 16.56 7.26 10.19
C ASN A 136 16.65 8.79 10.24
N VAL A 137 16.34 9.38 11.39
CA VAL A 137 16.29 10.85 11.54
C VAL A 137 17.66 11.47 11.83
N ALA A 138 18.61 10.68 12.33
CA ALA A 138 19.94 11.14 12.75
C ALA A 138 21.06 10.67 11.81
N SER A 139 20.81 9.64 11.00
CA SER A 139 21.78 9.07 10.05
C SER A 139 21.23 9.02 8.62
N GLY A 140 22.10 8.81 7.64
CA GLY A 140 21.72 8.59 6.24
C GLY A 140 21.15 7.20 5.93
N LEU A 141 20.82 6.41 6.96
CA LEU A 141 20.29 5.06 6.79
C LEU A 141 18.81 5.07 6.46
N GLU A 142 18.45 4.33 5.43
CA GLU A 142 17.08 4.11 4.99
C GLU A 142 16.81 2.62 4.91
N ILE A 143 15.67 2.16 5.42
CA ILE A 143 15.21 0.80 5.11
C ILE A 143 14.71 0.82 3.67
N VAL A 144 15.29 -0.03 2.83
CA VAL A 144 14.99 -0.12 1.40
C VAL A 144 14.26 -1.39 1.02
N ARG A 145 14.35 -2.44 1.84
CA ARG A 145 13.60 -3.69 1.62
C ARG A 145 13.10 -4.26 2.94
N VAL A 146 11.94 -4.90 2.88
CA VAL A 146 11.33 -5.64 3.98
C VAL A 146 10.94 -7.03 3.50
N TYR A 147 11.25 -8.03 4.30
CA TYR A 147 11.09 -9.44 3.99
C TYR A 147 10.30 -10.19 5.06
N LYS A 148 9.61 -11.23 4.61
CA LYS A 148 9.03 -12.28 5.44
C LYS A 148 10.01 -13.44 5.50
N ILE A 149 10.15 -14.04 6.69
CA ILE A 149 10.86 -15.31 6.85
C ILE A 149 9.95 -16.45 6.38
N LYS A 150 10.43 -17.25 5.43
CA LYS A 150 9.66 -18.39 4.86
C LYS A 150 9.53 -19.54 5.86
N ARG A 151 10.64 -19.90 6.53
CA ARG A 151 10.71 -21.03 7.46
C ARG A 151 11.56 -20.68 8.68
N MET A 152 11.13 -21.13 9.85
CA MET A 152 11.94 -21.01 11.08
C MET A 152 13.13 -21.96 11.04
N GLY A 153 14.21 -21.58 11.69
CA GLY A 153 15.47 -22.34 11.69
C GLY A 153 16.51 -21.73 12.60
N LYS A 154 17.78 -22.10 12.42
CA LYS A 154 18.89 -21.51 13.18
C LYS A 154 19.03 -20.03 12.86
N PHE A 155 19.24 -19.18 13.87
CA PHE A 155 19.42 -17.73 13.67
C PHE A 155 20.44 -17.39 12.58
N SER A 156 21.57 -18.10 12.52
CA SER A 156 22.60 -17.96 11.48
C SER A 156 22.15 -18.29 10.05
N SER A 157 20.90 -18.75 9.87
CA SER A 157 20.33 -19.14 8.59
C SER A 157 18.98 -18.47 8.29
N ILE A 158 18.23 -18.02 9.30
CA ILE A 158 16.87 -17.52 9.08
C ILE A 158 16.84 -16.24 8.23
N MET A 159 17.88 -15.41 8.30
CA MET A 159 18.00 -14.16 7.53
C MET A 159 18.73 -14.32 6.19
N LYS A 160 19.08 -15.55 5.78
CA LYS A 160 19.71 -15.79 4.47
C LYS A 160 18.70 -15.64 3.33
N ASN A 161 19.15 -15.08 2.20
CA ASN A 161 18.29 -14.74 1.05
C ASN A 161 17.34 -15.87 0.60
N HIS A 162 17.78 -17.14 0.58
CA HIS A 162 16.94 -18.26 0.17
C HIS A 162 15.70 -18.44 1.06
N ASN A 163 15.81 -18.07 2.34
CA ASN A 163 14.75 -18.17 3.34
C ASN A 163 13.90 -16.89 3.47
N LEU A 164 14.15 -15.87 2.65
CA LEU A 164 13.44 -14.61 2.66
C LEU A 164 12.50 -14.46 1.46
N GLU A 165 11.33 -13.89 1.70
CA GLU A 165 10.33 -13.52 0.71
C GLU A 165 10.15 -11.99 0.77
N LEU A 166 10.37 -11.29 -0.35
CA LEU A 166 10.27 -9.83 -0.41
C LEU A 166 8.80 -9.40 -0.26
N ILE A 167 8.53 -8.57 0.75
CA ILE A 167 7.19 -8.00 1.00
C ILE A 167 7.12 -6.59 0.41
N TRP A 168 8.18 -5.81 0.58
CA TRP A 168 8.24 -4.42 0.16
C TRP A 168 9.66 -4.04 -0.25
N GLU A 169 9.74 -3.21 -1.29
CA GLU A 169 10.97 -2.57 -1.75
C GLU A 169 10.69 -1.09 -2.01
N ARG A 170 11.57 -0.24 -1.50
CA ARG A 170 11.53 1.21 -1.72
C ARG A 170 11.66 1.48 -3.20
N LYS A 171 10.70 2.20 -3.76
CA LYS A 171 10.81 2.73 -5.12
C LYS A 171 11.76 3.92 -5.09
N GLU A 172 12.77 3.90 -5.94
CA GLU A 172 13.60 5.08 -6.17
C GLU A 172 12.70 6.26 -6.57
N PRO A 173 12.87 7.44 -5.95
CA PRO A 173 12.19 8.63 -6.43
C PRO A 173 12.59 8.85 -7.89
N LYS A 174 11.61 9.13 -8.75
CA LYS A 174 11.87 9.41 -10.14
C LYS A 174 12.72 10.68 -10.22
N LYS A 175 13.98 10.53 -10.59
CA LYS A 175 14.85 11.66 -10.94
C LYS A 175 14.35 12.19 -12.28
N MET A 176 14.12 13.50 -12.32
CA MET A 176 13.81 14.23 -13.54
C MET A 176 14.49 15.59 -13.47
N THR A 177 14.88 16.11 -14.61
CA THR A 177 15.46 17.46 -14.69
C THR A 177 14.36 18.50 -14.54
N VAL A 178 14.75 19.74 -14.22
CA VAL A 178 13.83 20.89 -14.18
C VAL A 178 13.12 21.06 -15.53
N GLU A 179 13.81 20.83 -16.64
CA GLU A 179 13.24 20.92 -17.99
C GLU A 179 12.19 19.82 -18.25
N GLU A 180 12.45 18.59 -17.80
CA GLU A 180 11.48 17.49 -17.91
C GLU A 180 10.23 17.72 -17.04
N MET A 181 10.39 18.37 -15.88
CA MET A 181 9.26 18.80 -15.05
C MET A 181 8.43 19.86 -15.75
N ARG A 182 9.11 20.89 -16.30
CA ARG A 182 8.50 21.98 -17.05
C ARG A 182 7.68 21.44 -18.22
N GLN A 183 8.28 20.66 -19.12
CA GLN A 183 7.60 20.10 -20.30
C GLN A 183 6.32 19.34 -19.95
N LYS A 184 6.35 18.52 -18.89
CA LYS A 184 5.16 17.79 -18.45
C LYS A 184 4.09 18.70 -17.87
N LEU A 185 4.49 19.75 -17.17
CA LEU A 185 3.56 20.71 -16.61
C LEU A 185 2.92 21.54 -17.74
N GLU A 186 3.68 21.90 -18.79
CA GLU A 186 3.17 22.56 -20.00
C GLU A 186 2.20 21.65 -20.76
N GLU A 187 2.52 20.36 -20.93
CA GLU A 187 1.61 19.38 -21.55
C GLU A 187 0.30 19.22 -20.76
N LEU A 188 0.37 19.25 -19.43
CA LEU A 188 -0.80 19.11 -18.56
C LEU A 188 -1.68 20.37 -18.51
N THR A 189 -1.06 21.55 -18.57
CA THR A 189 -1.75 22.84 -18.42
C THR A 189 -2.14 23.46 -19.77
N GLY A 190 -1.41 23.14 -20.84
CA GLY A 190 -1.51 23.80 -22.14
C GLY A 190 -0.87 25.20 -22.17
N GLU A 191 -0.19 25.60 -21.10
CA GLU A 191 0.45 26.91 -20.95
C GLU A 191 1.97 26.76 -21.06
N GLU A 192 2.64 27.76 -21.64
CA GLU A 192 4.10 27.85 -21.60
C GLU A 192 4.55 28.33 -20.22
N ILE A 193 5.50 27.62 -19.61
CA ILE A 193 5.94 27.86 -18.24
C ILE A 193 7.36 28.39 -18.26
N GLU A 194 7.57 29.62 -17.80
CA GLU A 194 8.92 30.16 -17.62
C GLU A 194 9.44 29.79 -16.22
N VAL A 195 10.56 29.05 -16.15
CA VAL A 195 11.22 28.73 -14.88
C VAL A 195 12.25 29.82 -14.58
N THR A 196 12.01 30.60 -13.53
CA THR A 196 12.94 31.62 -13.03
C THR A 196 13.83 31.04 -11.93
N ALA A 197 15.06 31.55 -11.82
CA ALA A 197 16.09 31.08 -10.88
C ALA A 197 15.91 31.62 -9.45
#